data_AF-A0A5B7DAB3-F1
#
_entry.id   AF-A0A5B7DAB3-F1
#
_cell.length_a   1.000
_cell.length_b   1.000
_cell.length_c   1.000
_cell.angle_alpha   90.00
_cell.angle_beta   90.00
_cell.angle_gamma   90.00
#
_symmetry.space_group_name_H-M   'P 1'
#
loop_
_entity.id
_entity.type
_entity.pdbx_description
1 polymer ?
#
loop_
_entity_poly.entity_id
_entity_poly.type
_entity_poly.pdbx_seq_one_letter_code
_entity_poly.pdbx_strand_id
1 'polypeptide(L)'
;MCLTGTLSLAYFIHNCVVTIMQGNRHQENNVRDLTISYFLVAATYIPIGVLFYTTFPLPKYCVVDNFLDNFPPHDVVLAVVRGFLFFQILTVYPLLAFFIRNQLFTYFLGAGHEFRLWRVVLLNVVLVTMSVLVAILFPSIGFIIRWVGAIAGLAYIFILPCITYMVALYSKNRLSTSQVILHSTIIIIGIGNFVSQFFTE
;
A
#
# COMPACT_ATOMS: atom_id res chain seq x y z
N MET A 1 3.14 -17.73 -2.29
CA MET A 1 3.96 -16.50 -2.45
C MET A 1 3.16 -15.25 -2.85
N CYS A 2 1.84 -15.34 -3.07
CA CYS A 2 0.99 -14.16 -3.32
C CYS A 2 0.80 -13.24 -2.09
N LEU A 3 0.92 -13.79 -0.88
CA LEU A 3 0.62 -13.07 0.37
C LEU A 3 1.62 -11.93 0.65
N THR A 4 2.90 -12.10 0.32
CA THR A 4 3.95 -11.12 0.63
C THR A 4 3.79 -9.82 -0.16
N GLY A 5 3.34 -9.89 -1.42
CA GLY A 5 2.98 -8.72 -2.22
C GLY A 5 1.79 -7.98 -1.61
N THR A 6 0.71 -8.71 -1.29
CA THR A 6 -0.48 -8.14 -0.64
C THR A 6 -0.17 -7.51 0.72
N LEU A 7 0.63 -8.17 1.55
CA LEU A 7 1.07 -7.63 2.85
C LEU A 7 1.95 -6.39 2.70
N SER A 8 2.77 -6.32 1.65
CA SER A 8 3.57 -5.12 1.38
C SER A 8 2.69 -3.90 1.11
N LEU A 9 1.55 -4.09 0.44
CA LEU A 9 0.55 -3.02 0.27
C LEU A 9 -0.23 -2.75 1.56
N ALA A 10 -0.57 -3.80 2.32
CA ALA A 10 -1.33 -3.66 3.57
C ALA A 10 -0.58 -2.83 4.62
N TYR A 11 0.75 -2.95 4.68
CA TYR A 11 1.61 -2.16 5.57
C TYR A 11 2.21 -0.91 4.90
N PHE A 12 1.57 -0.40 3.85
CA PHE A 12 2.09 0.72 3.07
C PHE A 12 1.68 2.09 3.63
N ILE A 13 2.52 2.66 4.50
CA ILE A 13 2.39 4.07 4.94
C ILE A 13 3.66 4.90 4.69
N HIS A 14 4.70 4.29 4.12
CA HIS A 14 6.05 4.83 4.02
C HIS A 14 6.13 6.19 3.29
N ASN A 15 5.24 6.45 2.33
CA ASN A 15 5.20 7.70 1.58
C ASN A 15 4.65 8.89 2.39
N CYS A 16 3.83 8.62 3.39
CA CYS A 16 3.13 9.66 4.16
C CYS A 16 3.59 9.70 5.63
N VAL A 17 4.34 8.70 6.08
CA VAL A 17 4.73 8.56 7.50
C VAL A 17 5.47 9.80 8.02
N VAL A 18 6.36 10.39 7.22
CA VAL A 18 7.11 11.59 7.63
C VAL A 18 6.16 12.76 7.88
N THR A 19 5.25 13.04 6.94
CA THR A 19 4.28 14.14 7.06
C THR A 19 3.32 13.92 8.23
N ILE A 20 2.87 12.67 8.45
CA ILE A 20 1.99 12.33 9.58
C ILE A 20 2.73 12.52 10.91
N MET A 21 3.97 12.04 11.02
CA MET A 21 4.75 12.14 12.25
C MET A 21 5.15 13.59 12.57
N GLN A 22 5.37 14.44 11.58
CA GLN A 22 5.59 15.89 11.78
C GLN A 22 4.41 16.60 12.47
N GLY A 23 3.20 16.05 12.35
CA GLY A 23 2.01 16.57 13.05
C GLY A 23 1.93 16.21 14.54
N ASN A 24 2.81 15.33 15.05
CA ASN A 24 2.77 14.89 16.44
C ASN A 24 3.22 16.02 17.41
N ARG A 25 2.49 16.20 18.52
CA ARG A 25 2.86 17.19 19.54
C ARG A 25 4.17 16.84 20.25
N HIS A 26 4.45 15.54 20.44
CA HIS A 26 5.64 15.05 21.13
C HIS A 26 6.51 14.21 20.18
N GLN A 27 7.36 14.88 19.41
CA GLN A 27 8.20 14.26 18.37
C GLN A 27 9.16 13.17 18.89
N GLU A 28 9.57 13.25 20.17
CA GLU A 28 10.45 12.27 20.81
C GLU A 28 9.81 10.87 20.90
N ASN A 29 8.48 10.82 20.97
CA ASN A 29 7.73 9.57 21.10
C ASN A 29 7.39 8.93 19.74
N ASN A 30 7.77 9.53 18.60
CA ASN A 30 7.37 9.07 17.27
C ASN A 30 7.71 7.59 17.01
N VAL A 31 8.88 7.13 17.44
CA VAL A 31 9.29 5.72 17.25
C VAL A 31 8.38 4.77 18.03
N ARG A 32 8.04 5.11 19.27
CA ARG A 32 7.13 4.33 20.11
C ARG A 32 5.74 4.30 19.50
N ASP A 33 5.21 5.47 19.13
CA ASP A 33 3.86 5.62 18.61
C ASP A 33 3.70 4.88 17.26
N LEU A 34 4.73 4.94 16.40
CA LEU A 34 4.78 4.18 15.14
C LEU A 34 4.84 2.66 15.39
N THR A 35 5.65 2.21 16.34
CA THR A 35 5.77 0.78 16.69
C THR A 35 4.45 0.22 17.24
N ILE A 36 3.80 0.96 18.15
CA ILE A 36 2.48 0.59 18.68
C ILE A 36 1.45 0.54 17.54
N SER A 37 1.48 1.50 16.62
CA SER A 37 0.56 1.53 15.48
C SER A 37 0.70 0.29 14.60
N TYR A 38 1.91 -0.10 14.23
CA TYR A 38 2.15 -1.31 13.45
C TYR A 38 1.71 -2.59 14.19
N PHE A 39 1.95 -2.65 15.50
CA PHE A 39 1.48 -3.77 16.32
C PHE A 39 -0.05 -3.84 16.34
N LEU A 40 -0.74 -2.71 16.49
CA LEU A 40 -2.20 -2.65 16.46
C LEU A 40 -2.74 -3.08 15.08
N VAL A 41 -2.13 -2.63 13.98
CA VAL A 41 -2.51 -3.08 12.64
C VAL A 41 -2.37 -4.61 12.51
N ALA A 42 -1.26 -5.18 12.95
CA ALA A 42 -1.08 -6.64 12.95
C ALA A 42 -2.13 -7.36 13.82
N ALA A 43 -2.44 -6.81 14.99
CA ALA A 43 -3.47 -7.31 15.89
C ALA A 43 -4.89 -7.19 15.32
N THR A 44 -5.14 -6.31 14.34
CA THR A 44 -6.41 -6.29 13.61
C THR A 44 -6.45 -7.30 12.47
N TYR A 45 -5.36 -7.44 11.71
CA TYR A 45 -5.33 -8.29 10.52
C TYR A 45 -5.25 -9.79 10.86
N ILE A 46 -4.40 -10.18 11.82
CA ILE A 46 -4.16 -11.58 12.14
C ILE A 46 -5.42 -12.28 12.67
N PRO A 47 -6.15 -11.75 13.68
CA PRO A 47 -7.33 -12.43 14.20
C PRO A 47 -8.45 -12.56 13.18
N ILE A 48 -8.70 -11.51 12.38
CA ILE A 48 -9.73 -11.55 11.32
C ILE A 48 -9.36 -12.61 10.28
N GLY A 49 -8.11 -12.63 9.81
CA GLY A 49 -7.64 -13.62 8.85
C GLY A 49 -7.70 -15.05 9.39
N VAL A 50 -7.24 -15.28 10.62
CA VAL A 50 -7.23 -16.62 11.25
C VAL A 50 -8.64 -17.11 11.55
N LEU A 51 -9.51 -16.26 12.10
CA LEU A 51 -10.89 -16.62 12.39
C LEU A 51 -11.65 -16.99 11.12
N PHE A 52 -11.55 -16.15 10.08
CA PHE A 52 -12.18 -16.43 8.80
C PHE A 52 -11.64 -17.71 8.17
N TYR A 53 -10.32 -17.86 8.11
CA TYR A 53 -9.70 -19.03 7.48
C TYR A 53 -10.05 -20.34 8.19
N THR A 54 -10.12 -20.36 9.53
CA THR A 54 -10.46 -21.56 10.30
C THR A 54 -11.95 -21.90 10.23
N THR A 55 -12.84 -20.91 10.30
CA THR A 55 -14.30 -21.10 10.29
C THR A 55 -14.90 -21.31 8.90
N PHE A 56 -14.16 -21.02 7.82
CA PHE A 56 -14.66 -21.18 6.45
C PHE A 56 -15.06 -22.65 6.16
N PRO A 57 -16.34 -22.92 5.84
CA PRO A 57 -16.90 -24.28 5.79
C PRO A 57 -16.53 -25.05 4.52
N LEU A 58 -16.13 -24.35 3.46
CA LEU A 58 -15.77 -24.93 2.18
C LEU A 58 -14.25 -25.23 2.09
N PRO A 59 -13.81 -26.00 1.09
CA PRO A 59 -12.40 -26.17 0.80
C PRO A 59 -11.69 -24.83 0.63
N LYS A 60 -10.45 -24.72 1.13
CA LYS A 60 -9.73 -23.44 1.24
C LYS A 60 -9.36 -22.81 -0.11
N TYR A 61 -9.37 -23.59 -1.20
CA TYR A 61 -9.18 -23.06 -2.55
C TYR A 61 -10.42 -22.32 -3.09
N CYS A 62 -11.58 -22.42 -2.44
CA CYS A 62 -12.79 -21.66 -2.80
C CYS A 62 -12.79 -20.24 -2.24
N VAL A 63 -11.79 -19.85 -1.44
CA VAL A 63 -11.72 -18.52 -0.84
C VAL A 63 -11.38 -17.50 -1.92
N VAL A 64 -12.27 -16.54 -2.13
CA VAL A 64 -12.11 -15.43 -3.08
C VAL A 64 -11.39 -14.26 -2.38
N ASP A 65 -10.59 -13.49 -3.14
CA ASP A 65 -9.79 -12.36 -2.63
C ASP A 65 -10.62 -11.31 -1.88
N ASN A 66 -11.82 -11.00 -2.39
CA ASN A 66 -12.73 -10.08 -1.70
C ASN A 66 -13.46 -10.83 -0.59
N PHE A 67 -13.14 -10.45 0.65
CA PHE A 67 -13.75 -11.02 1.85
C PHE A 67 -15.28 -11.10 1.78
N LEU A 68 -15.94 -10.04 1.29
CA LEU A 68 -17.41 -9.95 1.28
C LEU A 68 -18.05 -10.84 0.22
N ASP A 69 -17.32 -11.25 -0.81
CA ASP A 69 -17.84 -12.09 -1.89
C ASP A 69 -17.87 -13.57 -1.50
N ASN A 70 -17.26 -13.92 -0.36
CA ASN A 70 -17.35 -15.25 0.24
C ASN A 70 -18.65 -15.47 1.04
N PHE A 71 -19.50 -14.45 1.17
CA PHE A 71 -20.76 -14.51 1.91
C PHE A 71 -21.98 -14.43 0.98
N PRO A 72 -23.12 -15.05 1.35
CA PRO A 72 -24.34 -14.99 0.57
C PRO A 72 -24.81 -13.54 0.34
N PRO A 73 -25.26 -13.17 -0.87
CA PRO A 73 -25.61 -11.79 -1.21
C PRO A 73 -26.90 -11.28 -0.54
N HIS A 74 -27.74 -12.19 -0.01
CA HIS A 74 -29.07 -11.86 0.51
C HIS A 74 -29.10 -11.50 2.01
N ASP A 75 -27.95 -11.28 2.64
CA ASP A 75 -27.88 -10.88 4.05
C ASP A 75 -27.92 -9.34 4.18
N VAL A 76 -28.86 -8.84 4.98
CA VAL A 76 -29.02 -7.41 5.30
C VAL A 76 -27.76 -6.84 5.94
N VAL A 77 -27.09 -7.62 6.80
CA VAL A 77 -25.84 -7.19 7.46
C VAL A 77 -24.76 -6.92 6.41
N LEU A 78 -24.64 -7.82 5.42
CA LEU A 78 -23.66 -7.68 4.35
C LEU A 78 -23.96 -6.49 3.44
N ALA A 79 -25.24 -6.22 3.16
CA ALA A 79 -25.67 -5.04 2.41
C ALA A 79 -25.28 -3.75 3.14
N VAL A 80 -25.49 -3.68 4.45
CA VAL A 80 -25.09 -2.54 5.30
C VAL A 80 -23.58 -2.34 5.29
N VAL A 81 -22.79 -3.42 5.46
CA VAL A 81 -21.32 -3.36 5.40
C VAL A 81 -20.82 -2.87 4.04
N ARG A 82 -21.38 -3.39 2.94
CA ARG A 82 -21.07 -2.91 1.58
C ARG A 82 -21.43 -1.43 1.40
N GLY A 83 -22.55 -0.99 1.96
CA GLY A 83 -22.96 0.42 1.95
C GLY A 83 -21.96 1.34 2.66
N PHE A 84 -21.48 0.95 3.85
CA PHE A 84 -20.47 1.73 4.58
C PHE A 84 -19.13 1.78 3.83
N LEU A 85 -18.67 0.65 3.29
CA LEU A 85 -17.43 0.62 2.50
C LEU A 85 -17.55 1.43 1.21
N PHE A 86 -18.72 1.42 0.56
CA PHE A 86 -18.98 2.25 -0.60
C PHE A 86 -18.87 3.74 -0.25
N PHE A 87 -19.50 4.17 0.84
CA PHE A 87 -19.41 5.56 1.30
C PHE A 87 -17.97 5.95 1.70
N GLN A 88 -17.24 5.04 2.35
CA GLN A 88 -15.82 5.24 2.67
C GLN A 88 -14.99 5.43 1.39
N ILE A 89 -15.12 4.54 0.41
CA ILE A 89 -14.34 4.62 -0.84
C ILE A 89 -14.71 5.87 -1.63
N LEU A 90 -16.00 6.24 -1.66
CA LEU A 90 -16.48 7.46 -2.33
C LEU A 90 -15.83 8.73 -1.79
N THR A 91 -15.57 8.79 -0.48
CA THR A 91 -14.92 9.93 0.18
C THR A 91 -13.40 9.90 0.09
N VAL A 92 -12.80 8.71 0.09
CA VAL A 92 -11.34 8.53 -0.01
C VAL A 92 -10.83 8.74 -1.45
N TYR A 93 -11.60 8.35 -2.47
CA TYR A 93 -11.16 8.44 -3.87
C TYR A 93 -10.77 9.87 -4.31
N PRO A 94 -11.57 10.93 -4.04
CA PRO A 94 -11.19 12.30 -4.35
C PRO A 94 -9.90 12.76 -3.67
N LEU A 95 -9.65 12.32 -2.43
CA LEU A 95 -8.43 12.66 -1.69
C LEU A 95 -7.19 12.04 -2.34
N LEU A 96 -7.28 10.77 -2.77
CA LEU A 96 -6.19 10.09 -3.48
C LEU A 96 -5.93 10.73 -4.84
N ALA A 97 -6.99 11.06 -5.60
CA ALA A 97 -6.86 11.77 -6.88
C ALA A 97 -6.18 13.13 -6.69
N PHE A 98 -6.49 13.85 -5.61
CA PHE A 98 -5.82 15.10 -5.25
C PHE A 98 -4.32 14.90 -4.98
N PHE A 99 -3.93 13.85 -4.24
CA PHE A 99 -2.51 13.57 -3.98
C PHE A 99 -1.75 13.22 -5.26
N ILE A 100 -2.30 12.36 -6.10
CA ILE A 100 -1.69 12.00 -7.41
C ILE A 100 -1.52 13.25 -8.27
N ARG A 101 -2.55 14.09 -8.35
CA ARG A 101 -2.50 15.36 -9.08
C ARG A 101 -1.36 16.25 -8.57
N ASN A 102 -1.26 16.43 -7.26
CA ASN A 102 -0.24 17.29 -6.67
C ASN A 102 1.18 16.75 -6.93
N GLN A 103 1.38 15.44 -6.79
CA GLN A 103 2.66 14.79 -7.05
C GLN A 103 3.07 14.90 -8.53
N LEU A 104 2.16 14.60 -9.46
CA LEU A 104 2.43 14.67 -10.89
C LEU A 104 2.72 16.09 -11.36
N PHE A 105 1.92 17.08 -10.94
CA PHE A 105 2.17 18.47 -11.33
C PHE A 105 3.45 19.02 -10.72
N THR A 106 3.76 18.71 -9.48
CA THR A 106 5.05 19.12 -8.88
C THR A 106 6.23 18.49 -9.63
N TYR A 107 6.11 17.23 -10.05
CA TYR A 107 7.15 16.52 -10.79
C TYR A 107 7.36 17.08 -12.21
N PHE A 108 6.29 17.30 -12.98
CA PHE A 108 6.40 17.74 -14.37
C PHE A 108 6.56 19.25 -14.55
N LEU A 109 5.95 20.06 -13.69
CA LEU A 109 5.85 21.52 -13.87
C LEU A 109 6.66 22.32 -12.83
N GLY A 110 7.25 21.64 -11.84
CA GLY A 110 7.99 22.27 -10.76
C GLY A 110 7.10 22.82 -9.64
N ALA A 111 7.70 23.09 -8.48
CA ALA A 111 7.00 23.63 -7.32
C ALA A 111 6.56 25.08 -7.59
N GLY A 112 5.25 25.35 -7.51
CA GLY A 112 4.67 26.70 -7.63
C GLY A 112 3.95 27.03 -8.94
N HIS A 113 3.69 26.05 -9.81
CA HIS A 113 2.94 26.28 -11.04
C HIS A 113 1.45 26.55 -10.78
N GLU A 114 0.86 27.52 -11.49
CA GLU A 114 -0.57 27.80 -11.41
C GLU A 114 -1.41 26.65 -11.98
N PHE A 115 -2.41 26.20 -11.21
CA PHE A 115 -3.28 25.11 -11.62
C PHE A 115 -4.26 25.57 -12.71
N ARG A 116 -3.92 25.37 -13.98
CA ARG A 116 -4.85 25.60 -15.08
C ARG A 116 -5.95 24.52 -15.09
N LEU A 117 -7.21 24.94 -15.04
CA LEU A 117 -8.39 24.07 -14.93
C LEU A 117 -8.43 22.95 -15.99
N TRP A 118 -8.08 23.26 -17.25
CA TRP A 118 -8.02 22.26 -18.32
C TRP A 118 -7.08 21.08 -18.02
N ARG A 119 -5.88 21.36 -17.46
CA ARG A 119 -4.91 20.31 -17.13
C ARG A 119 -5.40 19.42 -16.00
N VAL A 120 -6.10 20.01 -15.03
CA VAL A 120 -6.72 19.29 -13.91
C VAL A 120 -7.84 18.36 -14.42
N VAL A 121 -8.72 18.88 -15.26
CA VAL A 121 -9.83 18.10 -15.85
C VAL A 121 -9.28 16.96 -16.70
N LEU A 122 -8.30 17.23 -17.56
CA LEU A 122 -7.66 16.21 -18.39
C LEU A 122 -7.08 15.07 -17.54
N LEU A 123 -6.34 15.41 -16.48
CA LEU A 123 -5.73 14.43 -15.58
C LEU A 123 -6.79 13.58 -14.85
N ASN A 124 -7.86 14.21 -14.36
CA ASN A 124 -8.96 13.48 -13.72
C ASN A 124 -9.69 12.56 -14.69
N VAL A 125 -9.96 13.00 -15.92
CA VAL A 125 -10.59 12.18 -16.95
C VAL A 125 -9.71 10.96 -17.28
N VAL A 126 -8.39 11.16 -17.43
CA VAL A 126 -7.45 10.06 -17.67
C VAL A 126 -7.44 9.09 -16.49
N LEU A 127 -7.36 9.58 -15.25
CA LEU A 127 -7.36 8.73 -14.05
C LEU A 127 -8.65 7.90 -13.93
N VAL A 128 -9.81 8.52 -14.10
CA VAL A 128 -11.11 7.82 -14.02
C VAL A 128 -11.22 6.81 -15.16
N THR A 129 -10.84 7.19 -16.38
CA THR A 129 -10.89 6.29 -17.54
C THR A 129 -10.00 5.06 -17.32
N MET A 130 -8.77 5.25 -16.85
CA MET A 130 -7.87 4.14 -16.52
C MET A 130 -8.45 3.25 -15.41
N SER A 131 -9.06 3.85 -14.38
CA SER A 131 -9.71 3.10 -13.29
C SER A 131 -10.86 2.22 -13.80
N VAL A 132 -11.70 2.77 -14.70
CA VAL A 132 -12.82 2.05 -15.32
C VAL A 132 -12.33 0.96 -16.26
N LEU A 133 -11.29 1.22 -17.06
CA LEU A 133 -10.70 0.22 -17.96
C LEU A 133 -10.16 -0.98 -17.18
N VAL A 134 -9.44 -0.74 -16.07
CA VAL A 134 -8.95 -1.83 -15.21
C VAL A 134 -10.12 -2.62 -14.61
N ALA A 135 -11.18 -1.95 -14.16
CA ALA A 135 -12.36 -2.62 -13.61
C ALA A 135 -13.08 -3.53 -14.63
N ILE A 136 -13.07 -3.16 -15.92
CA ILE A 136 -13.70 -3.95 -16.99
C ILE A 136 -12.79 -5.09 -17.45
N LEU A 137 -11.50 -4.81 -17.66
CA LEU A 137 -10.57 -5.76 -18.30
C LEU A 137 -9.97 -6.78 -17.33
N PHE A 138 -9.74 -6.41 -16.06
CA PHE A 138 -9.07 -7.25 -15.07
C PHE A 138 -9.72 -7.13 -13.67
N PRO A 139 -10.92 -7.71 -13.46
CA PRO A 139 -11.64 -7.62 -12.18
C PRO A 139 -11.07 -8.54 -11.06
N SER A 140 -9.76 -8.80 -11.06
CA SER A 140 -9.08 -9.63 -10.06
C SER A 140 -8.36 -8.77 -9.02
N ILE A 141 -9.05 -8.50 -7.91
CA ILE A 141 -8.57 -7.61 -6.85
C ILE A 141 -7.22 -8.09 -6.26
N GLY A 142 -7.07 -9.38 -5.97
CA GLY A 142 -5.82 -9.92 -5.40
C GLY A 142 -4.67 -9.95 -6.39
N PHE A 143 -4.93 -9.98 -7.70
CA PHE A 143 -3.88 -9.82 -8.71
C PHE A 143 -3.36 -8.39 -8.73
N ILE A 144 -4.25 -7.39 -8.76
CA ILE A 144 -3.84 -5.98 -8.76
C ILE A 144 -3.06 -5.65 -7.47
N ILE A 145 -3.61 -6.04 -6.32
CA ILE A 145 -3.00 -5.74 -5.01
C ILE A 145 -1.63 -6.39 -4.86
N ARG A 146 -1.44 -7.64 -5.28
CA ARG A 146 -0.12 -8.31 -5.13
C ARG A 146 0.96 -7.61 -5.95
N TRP A 147 0.65 -7.23 -7.19
CA TRP A 147 1.60 -6.61 -8.11
C TRP A 147 1.94 -5.18 -7.69
N VAL A 148 0.92 -4.38 -7.40
CA VAL A 148 1.10 -3.01 -6.90
C VAL A 148 1.89 -3.03 -5.60
N GLY A 149 1.54 -3.93 -4.66
CA GLY A 149 2.23 -4.10 -3.39
C GLY A 149 3.68 -4.54 -3.53
N ALA A 150 3.97 -5.48 -4.45
CA ALA A 150 5.33 -5.93 -4.70
C ALA A 150 6.22 -4.84 -5.32
N ILE A 151 5.71 -4.10 -6.32
CA ILE A 151 6.45 -3.01 -6.98
C ILE A 151 6.65 -1.83 -6.03
N ALA A 152 5.57 -1.35 -5.40
CA ALA A 152 5.64 -0.22 -4.48
C ALA A 152 6.46 -0.59 -3.22
N GLY A 153 6.31 -1.82 -2.74
CA GLY A 153 7.11 -2.37 -1.64
C GLY A 153 8.59 -2.40 -1.98
N LEU A 154 8.97 -2.95 -3.13
CA LEU A 154 10.35 -2.96 -3.60
C LEU A 154 10.96 -1.56 -3.59
N ALA A 155 10.28 -0.59 -4.20
CA ALA A 155 10.79 0.78 -4.30
C ALA A 155 10.84 1.50 -2.95
N TYR A 156 9.71 1.59 -2.24
CA TYR A 156 9.55 2.49 -1.09
C TYR A 156 9.79 1.82 0.27
N ILE A 157 9.59 0.51 0.41
CA ILE A 157 9.79 -0.21 1.68
C ILE A 157 11.22 -0.75 1.77
N PHE A 158 11.73 -1.34 0.69
CA PHE A 158 13.02 -2.04 0.72
C PHE A 158 14.18 -1.19 0.20
N ILE A 159 14.11 -0.67 -1.03
CA ILE A 159 15.23 0.01 -1.69
C ILE A 159 15.49 1.41 -1.11
N LEU A 160 14.48 2.29 -1.16
CA LEU A 160 14.66 3.70 -0.83
C LEU A 160 15.20 3.95 0.59
N PRO A 161 14.62 3.40 1.68
CA PRO A 161 15.14 3.64 3.03
C PRO A 161 16.53 3.01 3.23
N CYS A 162 16.79 1.82 2.68
CA CYS A 162 18.09 1.16 2.84
C CYS A 162 19.21 1.94 2.14
N ILE A 163 18.99 2.38 0.90
CA ILE A 163 19.99 3.14 0.15
C ILE A 163 20.21 4.51 0.79
N THR A 164 19.15 5.24 1.11
CA THR A 164 19.27 6.57 1.73
C THR A 164 20.01 6.50 3.06
N TYR A 165 19.75 5.48 3.88
CA TYR A 165 20.48 5.27 5.13
C TYR A 165 21.96 4.93 4.91
N MET A 166 22.28 4.01 3.98
CA MET A 166 23.67 3.66 3.65
C MET A 166 24.45 4.86 3.09
N VAL A 167 23.85 5.64 2.19
CA VAL A 167 24.46 6.87 1.63
C VAL A 167 24.70 7.92 2.72
N ALA A 168 23.75 8.10 3.64
CA ALA A 168 23.90 9.01 4.76
C ALA A 168 25.03 8.60 5.72
N LEU A 169 25.24 7.30 5.95
CA LEU A 169 26.34 6.78 6.76
C LEU A 169 27.70 6.88 6.06
N TYR A 170 27.72 6.63 4.75
CA TYR A 170 28.91 6.80 3.91
C TYR A 170 29.39 8.25 3.95
N SER A 171 28.48 9.22 3.77
CA SER A 171 28.81 10.65 3.87
C SER A 171 29.36 11.06 5.24
N LYS A 172 29.07 10.31 6.30
CA LYS A 172 29.56 10.55 7.67
C LYS A 172 30.82 9.73 8.02
N ASN A 173 31.38 8.97 7.07
CA ASN A 173 32.49 8.03 7.30
C ASN A 173 32.26 7.05 8.47
N ARG A 174 31.00 6.69 8.73
CA ARG A 174 30.61 5.76 9.82
C ARG A 174 30.07 4.43 9.29
N LEU A 175 30.29 4.14 8.01
CA LEU A 175 29.75 2.95 7.37
C LEU A 175 30.51 1.70 7.83
N SER A 176 29.83 0.85 8.61
CA SER A 176 30.35 -0.46 8.98
C SER A 176 29.97 -1.52 7.96
N THR A 177 30.88 -2.47 7.70
CA THR A 177 30.64 -3.63 6.82
C THR A 177 29.42 -4.44 7.26
N SER A 178 29.17 -4.56 8.58
CA SER A 178 27.99 -5.28 9.09
C SER A 178 26.68 -4.60 8.70
N GLN A 179 26.64 -3.27 8.70
CA GLN A 179 25.46 -2.50 8.30
C GLN A 179 25.21 -2.64 6.80
N VAL A 180 26.26 -2.64 5.97
CA VAL A 180 26.15 -2.85 4.52
C VAL A 180 25.54 -4.23 4.23
N ILE A 181 26.03 -5.27 4.89
CA ILE A 181 25.53 -6.65 4.71
C ILE A 181 24.04 -6.73 5.09
N LEU A 182 23.66 -6.17 6.24
CA LEU A 182 22.27 -6.19 6.71
C LEU A 182 21.33 -5.48 5.73
N HIS A 183 21.64 -4.25 5.32
CA HIS A 183 20.77 -3.47 4.43
C HIS A 183 20.73 -4.05 3.01
N SER A 184 21.84 -4.61 2.52
CA SER A 184 21.86 -5.32 1.24
C SER A 184 20.99 -6.58 1.28
N THR A 185 20.98 -7.30 2.41
CA THR A 185 20.11 -8.47 2.60
C THR A 185 18.63 -8.08 2.54
N ILE A 186 18.25 -6.96 3.16
CA ILE A 186 16.87 -6.44 3.09
C ILE A 186 16.47 -6.11 1.65
N ILE A 187 17.36 -5.49 0.88
CA ILE A 187 17.11 -5.21 -0.55
C ILE A 187 16.93 -6.50 -1.34
N ILE A 188 17.78 -7.51 -1.10
CA ILE A 188 17.68 -8.82 -1.76
C ILE A 188 16.34 -9.49 -1.42
N ILE A 189 15.87 -9.41 -0.18
CA ILE A 189 14.54 -9.91 0.21
C ILE A 189 13.44 -9.19 -0.56
N GLY A 190 13.53 -7.87 -0.71
CA GLY A 190 12.59 -7.07 -1.51
C GLY A 190 12.56 -7.51 -2.98
N ILE A 191 13.74 -7.70 -3.59
CA ILE A 191 13.86 -8.20 -4.96
C ILE A 191 13.27 -9.61 -5.07
N GLY A 192 13.58 -10.49 -4.11
CA GLY A 192 13.01 -11.83 -4.03
C GLY A 192 11.49 -11.82 -3.94
N ASN A 193 10.90 -10.90 -3.17
CA ASN A 193 9.45 -10.72 -3.09
C ASN A 193 8.86 -10.36 -4.45
N PHE A 194 9.45 -9.40 -5.16
CA PHE A 194 9.01 -9.00 -6.51
C PHE A 194 9.15 -10.14 -7.52
N VAL A 195 10.32 -10.78 -7.58
CA VAL A 195 10.61 -11.89 -8.49
C VAL A 195 9.69 -13.08 -8.23
N SER A 196 9.39 -13.38 -6.96
CA SER A 196 8.49 -14.48 -6.61
C SER A 196 7.06 -14.32 -7.16
N GLN A 197 6.62 -13.09 -7.45
CA GLN A 197 5.29 -12.86 -8.02
C GLN A 197 5.16 -13.43 -9.44
N PHE A 198 6.25 -13.55 -10.20
CA PHE A 198 6.25 -14.14 -11.54
C PHE A 198 6.17 -15.67 -11.54
N PHE A 199 6.65 -16.31 -10.47
CA PHE A 199 6.66 -17.77 -10.34
C PHE A 199 5.42 -18.32 -9.65
N THR A 200 4.55 -17.43 -9.17
CA THR A 200 3.30 -17.82 -8.50
C THR A 200 2.13 -17.61 -9.48
N GLU A 201 2.14 -18.38 -10.57
CA GLU A 201 0.94 -18.65 -11.37
C GLU A 201 0.09 -19.73 -10.69
#